data_AF-A0A2Z4UK86-F1
#
_entry.id   AF-A0A2Z4UK86-F1
#
_cell.length_a   1.000
_cell.length_b   1.000
_cell.length_c   1.000
_cell.angle_alpha   90.00
_cell.angle_beta   90.00
_cell.angle_gamma   90.00
#
_symmetry.space_group_name_H-M   'P 1'
#
loop_
_entity.id
_entity.type
_entity.pdbx_description
1 polymer ?
#
loop_
_entity_poly.entity_id
_entity_poly.type
_entity_poly.pdbx_seq_one_letter_code
_entity_poly.pdbx_strand_id
1 'polypeptide(L)'
;MTGRYSPGGCTGIRKKRVEGDPDIDHMSTSFVERQDLTMWIRMRHFTRLTNGFSKKVENHAHVVALHFMYYNFVRIHQTLKMAPAMAAGVTDKLWEVSNIVALLGEREAEAAPKNRGAYKKRNSN
;
A
#
# COMPACT_ATOMS: atom_id res chain seq x y z
N MET A 1 15.10 -26.13 9.80
CA MET A 1 14.74 -25.36 11.02
C MET A 1 13.26 -25.01 11.00
N THR A 2 12.45 -25.79 11.70
CA THR A 2 11.02 -25.52 11.95
C THR A 2 10.91 -24.58 13.15
N GLY A 3 11.26 -23.31 12.92
CA GLY A 3 10.96 -22.25 13.89
C GLY A 3 9.48 -21.90 13.83
N ARG A 4 8.94 -21.34 14.93
CA ARG A 4 7.53 -20.92 15.06
C ARG A 4 7.07 -19.91 13.97
N TYR A 5 8.02 -19.36 13.21
CA TYR A 5 7.81 -18.35 12.16
C TYR A 5 8.41 -18.73 10.79
N SER A 6 8.87 -19.98 10.61
CA SER A 6 9.35 -20.42 9.29
C SER A 6 8.16 -20.56 8.33
N PRO A 7 8.20 -20.00 7.12
CA PRO A 7 7.15 -20.21 6.13
C PRO A 7 7.04 -21.70 5.79
N GLY A 8 5.81 -22.17 5.59
CA GLY A 8 5.57 -23.54 5.12
C GLY A 8 6.19 -23.73 3.73
N GLY A 9 6.67 -24.95 3.45
CA GLY A 9 7.15 -25.29 2.10
C GLY A 9 6.01 -25.21 1.09
N CYS A 10 6.25 -24.58 -0.07
CA CYS A 10 5.30 -24.63 -1.18
C CYS A 10 5.30 -26.05 -1.76
N THR A 11 4.17 -26.75 -1.67
CA THR A 11 4.02 -28.15 -2.15
C THR A 11 3.65 -28.25 -3.62
N GLY A 12 3.30 -27.13 -4.26
CA GLY A 12 2.96 -27.05 -5.69
C GLY A 12 2.02 -25.89 -6.01
N ILE A 13 1.82 -25.62 -7.30
CA ILE A 13 0.94 -24.56 -7.82
C ILE A 13 -0.02 -25.20 -8.82
N ARG A 14 -1.31 -24.82 -8.78
CA ARG A 14 -2.32 -25.22 -9.77
C ARG A 14 -2.89 -23.99 -10.44
N LYS A 15 -2.72 -23.87 -11.76
CA LYS A 15 -3.37 -22.83 -12.56
C LYS A 15 -4.80 -23.28 -12.86
N LYS A 16 -5.80 -22.50 -12.43
CA LYS A 16 -7.22 -22.76 -12.72
C LYS A 16 -7.83 -21.50 -13.33
N ARG A 17 -8.37 -21.63 -14.54
CA ARG A 17 -9.20 -20.59 -15.16
C ARG A 17 -10.53 -20.50 -14.40
N VAL A 18 -10.87 -19.30 -13.93
CA VAL A 18 -12.15 -19.03 -13.25
C VAL A 18 -13.11 -18.31 -14.19
N GLU A 19 -12.62 -17.32 -14.94
CA GLU A 19 -13.41 -16.49 -15.85
C GLU A 19 -12.59 -16.07 -17.07
N GLY A 20 -13.28 -15.80 -18.20
CA GLY A 20 -12.67 -15.33 -19.45
C GLY A 20 -11.91 -16.40 -20.23
N ASP A 21 -11.15 -15.97 -21.24
CA ASP A 21 -10.20 -16.80 -21.98
C ASP A 21 -8.76 -16.24 -21.92
N PRO A 22 -8.14 -16.22 -20.72
CA PRO A 22 -6.77 -15.78 -20.54
C PRO A 22 -5.76 -16.76 -21.17
N ASP A 23 -4.72 -16.19 -21.79
CA ASP A 23 -3.55 -16.94 -22.24
C ASP A 23 -2.82 -17.56 -21.03
N ILE A 24 -2.77 -18.90 -20.99
CA ILE A 24 -2.22 -19.70 -19.89
C ILE A 24 -0.71 -19.50 -19.73
N ASP A 25 -0.01 -19.19 -20.82
CA ASP A 25 1.43 -19.00 -20.82
C ASP A 25 1.81 -17.68 -20.12
N HIS A 26 0.95 -16.67 -20.25
CA HIS A 26 1.11 -15.39 -19.58
C HIS A 26 0.57 -15.36 -18.13
N MET A 27 -0.11 -16.42 -17.69
CA MET A 27 -0.55 -16.52 -16.28
C MET A 27 0.64 -16.66 -15.34
N SER A 28 0.92 -15.62 -14.57
CA SER A 28 1.88 -15.67 -13.45
C SER A 28 1.41 -14.80 -12.28
N THR A 29 1.79 -15.21 -11.06
CA THR A 29 1.59 -14.40 -9.84
C THR A 29 2.75 -13.42 -9.61
N SER A 30 3.81 -13.51 -10.42
CA SER A 30 5.08 -12.80 -10.23
C SER A 30 4.91 -11.29 -10.05
N PHE A 31 4.01 -10.66 -10.82
CA PHE A 31 3.73 -9.23 -10.73
C PHE A 31 3.09 -8.85 -9.39
N VAL A 32 2.10 -9.62 -8.95
CA VAL A 32 1.40 -9.40 -7.68
C VAL A 32 2.36 -9.66 -6.51
N GLU A 33 3.10 -10.76 -6.55
CA GLU A 33 4.08 -11.09 -5.51
C GLU A 33 5.19 -10.03 -5.40
N ARG A 34 5.63 -9.48 -6.55
CA ARG A 34 6.62 -8.39 -6.56
C ARG A 34 6.05 -7.10 -5.96
N GLN A 35 4.79 -6.80 -6.24
CA GLN A 35 4.08 -5.66 -5.66
C GLN A 35 3.91 -5.84 -4.14
N ASP A 36 3.48 -7.03 -3.70
CA ASP A 36 3.31 -7.35 -2.28
C ASP A 36 4.63 -7.23 -1.52
N LEU A 37 5.72 -7.77 -2.06
CA LEU A 37 7.05 -7.60 -1.48
C LEU A 37 7.44 -6.13 -1.37
N THR A 38 7.16 -5.34 -2.40
CA THR A 38 7.45 -3.90 -2.40
C THR A 38 6.65 -3.17 -1.32
N MET A 39 5.36 -3.50 -1.18
CA MET A 39 4.50 -2.97 -0.13
C MET A 39 5.06 -3.34 1.25
N TRP A 40 5.34 -4.62 1.50
CA TRP A 40 5.83 -5.10 2.80
C TRP A 40 7.15 -4.48 3.22
N ILE A 41 8.09 -4.28 2.29
CA ILE A 41 9.37 -3.64 2.59
C ILE A 41 9.18 -2.15 2.86
N ARG A 42 8.33 -1.48 2.08
CA ARG A 42 8.17 -0.02 2.14
C ARG A 42 7.21 0.44 3.24
N MET A 43 6.33 -0.43 3.73
CA MET A 43 5.43 -0.16 4.86
C MET A 43 5.41 -1.32 5.87
N ARG A 44 5.56 -0.99 7.15
CA ARG A 44 5.60 -2.00 8.24
C ARG A 44 4.23 -2.59 8.60
N HIS A 45 3.15 -2.01 8.09
CA HIS A 45 1.77 -2.40 8.43
C HIS A 45 1.38 -3.81 7.98
N PHE A 46 2.07 -4.36 6.98
CA PHE A 46 1.87 -5.75 6.53
C PHE A 46 2.91 -6.72 7.11
N THR A 47 3.86 -6.21 7.90
CA THR A 47 4.91 -7.04 8.51
C THR A 47 4.51 -7.48 9.91
N ARG A 48 4.71 -8.77 10.21
CA ARG A 48 4.47 -9.32 11.56
C ARG A 48 5.56 -8.88 12.53
N LEU A 49 5.25 -8.93 13.83
CA LEU A 49 6.19 -8.64 14.92
C LEU A 49 6.79 -7.22 14.85
N THR A 50 5.97 -6.23 14.49
CA THR A 50 6.37 -4.82 14.52
C THR A 50 5.32 -3.99 15.24
N ASN A 51 5.73 -2.84 15.78
CA ASN A 51 4.84 -1.88 16.40
C ASN A 51 4.09 -1.01 15.37
N GLY A 52 4.33 -1.21 14.07
CA GLY A 52 3.75 -0.42 12.98
C GLY A 52 2.35 -0.89 12.58
N PHE A 53 1.50 -1.26 13.53
CA PHE A 53 0.13 -1.71 13.26
C PHE A 53 -0.86 -0.55 13.46
N SER A 54 -1.96 -0.59 12.71
CA SER A 54 -3.06 0.36 12.88
C SER A 54 -4.12 -0.23 13.82
N LYS A 55 -4.59 0.57 14.79
CA LYS A 55 -5.69 0.19 15.71
C LYS A 55 -7.06 0.22 15.02
N LYS A 56 -7.17 1.03 13.97
CA LYS A 56 -8.39 1.30 13.20
C LYS A 56 -8.16 0.89 11.75
N VAL A 57 -9.17 0.29 11.12
CA VAL A 57 -9.06 -0.17 9.72
C VAL A 57 -8.91 1.02 8.77
N GLU A 58 -9.50 2.16 9.10
CA GLU A 58 -9.42 3.39 8.31
C GLU A 58 -7.98 3.90 8.23
N ASN A 59 -7.25 3.83 9.34
CA ASN A 59 -5.83 4.22 9.37
C ASN A 59 -4.98 3.30 8.49
N HIS A 60 -5.30 2.01 8.42
CA HIS A 60 -4.62 1.09 7.52
C HIS A 60 -4.87 1.47 6.05
N ALA A 61 -6.13 1.76 5.70
CA ALA A 61 -6.49 2.24 4.37
C ALA A 61 -5.76 3.54 4.01
N HIS A 62 -5.62 4.49 4.94
CA HIS A 62 -4.88 5.73 4.72
C HIS A 62 -3.39 5.48 4.42
N VAL A 63 -2.73 4.56 5.13
CA VAL A 63 -1.34 4.21 4.86
C VAL A 63 -1.17 3.56 3.48
N VAL A 64 -2.10 2.68 3.11
CA VAL A 64 -2.10 2.04 1.79
C VAL A 64 -2.28 3.09 0.69
N ALA A 65 -3.21 4.03 0.86
CA ALA A 65 -3.42 5.13 -0.08
C ALA A 65 -2.16 6.00 -0.23
N LEU A 66 -1.53 6.40 0.88
CA LEU A 66 -0.29 7.17 0.85
C LEU A 66 0.85 6.44 0.13
N HIS A 67 0.97 5.13 0.36
CA HIS A 67 1.98 4.32 -0.33
C HIS A 67 1.78 4.31 -1.84
N PHE A 68 0.56 4.06 -2.32
CA PHE A 68 0.28 4.03 -3.76
C PHE A 68 0.41 5.39 -4.41
N MET A 69 0.01 6.46 -3.72
CA MET A 69 0.19 7.82 -4.21
C MET A 69 1.67 8.12 -4.44
N TYR A 70 2.50 7.87 -3.43
CA TYR A 70 3.94 8.09 -3.55
C TYR A 70 4.59 7.16 -4.59
N TYR A 71 4.24 5.87 -4.57
CA TYR A 71 4.85 4.88 -5.47
C TYR A 71 4.54 5.15 -6.94
N ASN A 72 3.28 5.51 -7.25
CA ASN A 72 2.83 5.68 -8.63
C ASN A 72 3.18 7.05 -9.21
N PHE A 73 3.10 8.13 -8.42
CA PHE A 73 3.19 9.50 -8.94
C PHE A 73 4.53 10.19 -8.67
N VAL A 74 5.24 9.84 -7.58
CA VAL A 74 6.47 10.53 -7.15
C VAL A 74 7.72 9.70 -7.41
N ARG A 75 7.67 8.39 -7.14
CA ARG A 75 8.85 7.53 -7.25
C ARG A 75 9.20 7.23 -8.70
N ILE A 76 10.42 7.55 -9.11
CA ILE A 76 10.99 7.08 -10.37
C ILE A 76 11.33 5.58 -10.26
N HIS A 77 10.77 4.78 -11.15
CA HIS A 77 11.05 3.34 -11.20
C HIS A 77 12.38 3.05 -11.89
N GLN A 78 13.18 2.14 -11.34
CA GLN A 78 14.54 1.88 -11.81
C GLN A 78 14.61 1.42 -13.28
N THR A 79 13.65 0.60 -13.72
CA THR A 79 13.59 0.08 -15.09
C THR A 79 12.87 1.01 -16.05
N LEU A 80 11.77 1.65 -15.62
CA LEU A 80 10.96 2.54 -16.46
C LEU A 80 11.62 3.91 -16.65
N LYS A 81 12.55 4.29 -15.76
CA LYS A 81 13.20 5.61 -15.73
C LYS A 81 12.24 6.80 -15.56
N MET A 82 10.97 6.53 -15.26
CA MET A 82 9.92 7.50 -14.98
C MET A 82 8.98 6.97 -13.88
N ALA A 83 8.01 7.79 -13.46
CA ALA A 83 7.00 7.36 -12.51
C ALA A 83 6.03 6.34 -13.13
N PRO A 84 5.57 5.30 -12.39
CA PRO A 84 4.63 4.32 -12.92
C PRO A 84 3.35 4.93 -13.52
N ALA A 85 2.80 5.98 -12.92
CA ALA A 85 1.62 6.68 -13.44
C ALA A 85 1.90 7.34 -14.80
N MET A 86 3.12 7.81 -15.04
CA MET A 86 3.52 8.35 -16.34
C MET A 86 3.64 7.24 -17.39
N ALA A 87 4.28 6.12 -17.04
CA ALA A 87 4.39 4.98 -17.93
C ALA A 87 3.02 4.40 -18.32
N ALA A 88 2.02 4.52 -17.44
CA ALA A 88 0.65 4.11 -17.68
C ALA A 88 -0.22 5.19 -18.38
N GLY A 89 0.33 6.37 -18.69
CA GLY A 89 -0.41 7.47 -19.35
C GLY A 89 -1.46 8.15 -18.46
N VAL A 90 -1.38 7.98 -17.14
CA VAL A 90 -2.31 8.60 -16.17
C VAL A 90 -1.97 10.08 -15.97
N THR A 91 -0.70 10.44 -16.09
CA THR A 91 -0.24 11.83 -15.97
C THR A 91 1.04 12.03 -16.77
N ASP A 92 1.23 13.22 -17.34
CA ASP A 92 2.47 13.58 -18.04
C ASP A 92 3.52 14.23 -17.13
N LYS A 93 3.12 14.55 -15.89
CA LYS A 93 3.97 15.30 -14.95
C LYS A 93 4.42 14.40 -13.81
N LEU A 94 5.70 14.51 -13.47
CA LEU A 94 6.22 13.92 -12.24
C LEU A 94 5.71 14.74 -11.05
N TRP A 95 5.18 14.06 -10.05
CA TRP A 95 4.75 14.71 -8.82
C TRP A 95 5.89 14.80 -7.82
N GLU A 96 5.83 15.81 -6.97
CA GLU A 96 6.62 15.92 -5.76
C GLU A 96 5.78 15.57 -4.52
N VAL A 97 6.47 15.34 -3.40
CA VAL A 97 5.78 15.12 -2.11
C VAL A 97 4.96 16.36 -1.70
N SER A 98 5.41 17.56 -2.08
CA SER A 98 4.70 18.83 -1.88
C SER A 98 3.30 18.82 -2.50
N ASN A 99 3.13 18.23 -3.69
CA ASN A 99 1.83 18.11 -4.35
C ASN A 99 0.86 17.24 -3.54
N ILE A 100 1.35 16.16 -2.93
CA ILE A 100 0.51 15.30 -2.09
C ILE A 100 0.03 16.05 -0.84
N VAL A 101 0.91 16.84 -0.23
CA VAL A 101 0.56 17.65 0.95
C VAL A 101 -0.41 18.77 0.58
N ALA A 102 -0.26 19.39 -0.60
CA ALA A 102 -1.17 20.43 -1.07
C ALA A 102 -2.63 19.94 -1.15
N LEU A 103 -2.86 18.69 -1.55
CA LEU A 103 -4.20 18.08 -1.55
C LEU A 103 -4.85 18.04 -0.16
N LEU A 104 -4.05 17.94 0.92
CA LEU A 104 -4.56 18.03 2.28
C LEU A 104 -4.91 19.47 2.64
N GLY A 105 -4.08 20.44 2.26
CA GLY A 105 -4.33 21.85 2.52
C GLY A 105 -5.64 22.35 1.90
N GLU A 106 -5.94 21.92 0.67
CA GLU A 106 -7.22 22.21 0.00
C GLU A 106 -8.40 21.61 0.77
N ARG A 107 -8.27 20.36 1.24
CA ARG A 107 -9.33 19.66 1.98
C ARG A 107 -9.52 20.16 3.42
N GLU A 108 -8.45 20.59 4.08
CA GLU A 108 -8.49 21.17 5.42
C GLU A 108 -8.98 22.61 5.40
N ALA A 109 -8.74 23.38 4.34
CA ALA A 109 -9.39 24.68 4.14
C ALA A 109 -10.92 24.57 4.11
N GLU A 110 -11.45 23.44 3.63
CA GLU A 110 -12.90 23.12 3.66
C GLU A 110 -13.38 22.59 5.03
N ALA A 111 -12.48 22.10 5.89
CA ALA A 111 -12.83 21.43 7.14
C ALA A 111 -12.21 22.15 8.36
N ALA A 112 -13.03 22.93 9.09
CA ALA A 112 -12.57 23.67 10.26
C ALA A 112 -11.87 22.75 11.30
N PRO A 113 -10.76 23.19 11.92
CA PRO A 113 -10.01 22.38 12.87
C PRO A 113 -10.88 22.03 14.08
N LYS A 114 -11.04 20.73 14.35
CA LYS A 114 -11.80 20.25 15.51
C LYS A 114 -10.89 20.15 16.73
N ASN A 115 -11.26 20.84 17.81
CA ASN A 115 -10.57 20.70 19.09
C ASN A 115 -10.67 19.26 19.58
N ARG A 116 -9.54 18.72 20.04
CA ARG A 116 -9.47 17.37 20.62
C ARG A 116 -10.38 17.31 21.85
N GLY A 117 -11.39 16.44 21.81
CA GLY A 117 -12.30 16.22 22.94
C GLY A 117 -11.61 15.59 24.16
N ALA A 118 -12.22 15.73 25.34
CA ALA A 118 -11.73 15.15 26.59
C ALA A 118 -11.56 13.62 26.49
N TYR A 119 -10.51 13.09 27.11
CA TYR A 119 -10.27 11.66 27.18
C TYR A 119 -11.38 10.97 27.99
N LYS A 120 -11.95 9.87 27.47
CA LYS A 120 -12.97 9.11 28.19
C LYS A 120 -12.37 8.53 29.48
N LYS A 121 -12.94 8.87 30.64
CA LYS A 121 -12.56 8.26 31.91
C LYS A 121 -12.85 6.76 31.84
N ARG A 122 -11.84 5.95 32.16
CA ARG A 122 -11.95 4.49 32.20
C ARG A 122 -12.46 4.12 33.60
N ASN A 123 -13.66 3.57 33.71
CA ASN A 123 -14.14 3.00 34.97
C ASN A 123 -13.40 1.68 35.22
N SER A 124 -12.76 1.57 36.38
CA SER A 124 -12.26 0.30 36.92
C SER A 124 -13.43 -0.43 37.58
N ASN A 125 -13.74 -1.63 37.10
CA ASN A 125 -14.40 -2.66 37.91
C ASN A 125 -13.33 -3.47 38.62
#